data_AF-A0A844IGA0-F1
#
_entry.id   AF-A0A844IGA0-F1
#
_cell.length_a   1.000
_cell.length_b   1.000
_cell.length_c   1.000
_cell.angle_alpha   90.00
_cell.angle_beta   90.00
_cell.angle_gamma   90.00
#
_symmetry.space_group_name_H-M   'P 1'
#
loop_
_entity.id
_entity.type
_entity.pdbx_description
1 polymer ?
#
loop_
_entity_poly.entity_id
_entity_poly.type
_entity_poly.pdbx_seq_one_letter_code
_entity_poly.pdbx_strand_id
1 'polypeptide(L)'
;MKKLAIFVEGKTEQIFVAKLLREIAGKFQISIEIKSRQGINFDKVIMKDSVTSETKFYVLIYNSCRDESVVSDMKEWYHCLTEDGYDRVIGLRDVYPISIADKSKLERGLNLANSVPSLGEFVGYIDKFMISS
;
A
#
# COMPACT_ATOMS: atom_id res chain seq x y z
N MET A 1 -10.62 -8.18 11.93
CA MET A 1 -9.27 -8.08 11.35
C MET A 1 -9.28 -6.84 10.45
N LYS A 2 -8.43 -5.85 10.73
CA LYS A 2 -8.34 -4.63 9.91
C LYS A 2 -7.53 -4.94 8.65
N LYS A 3 -7.98 -4.45 7.51
CA LYS A 3 -7.40 -4.71 6.19
C LYS A 3 -6.86 -3.43 5.58
N LEU A 4 -5.62 -3.48 5.09
CA LEU A 4 -4.93 -2.35 4.46
C LEU A 4 -4.37 -2.80 3.10
N ALA A 5 -4.57 -2.01 2.06
CA ALA A 5 -3.90 -2.20 0.78
C ALA A 5 -2.89 -1.07 0.53
N ILE A 6 -1.69 -1.44 0.10
CA ILE A 6 -0.58 -0.53 -0.16
C ILE A 6 -0.08 -0.80 -1.57
N PHE A 7 -0.25 0.18 -2.46
CA PHE A 7 0.28 0.14 -3.82
C PHE A 7 1.64 0.82 -3.83
N VAL A 8 2.64 0.13 -4.34
CA VAL A 8 4.03 0.59 -4.38
C VAL A 8 4.54 0.59 -5.81
N GLU A 9 5.41 1.53 -6.11
CA GLU A 9 6.02 1.72 -7.43
C GLU A 9 6.92 0.54 -7.83
N GLY A 10 7.73 0.05 -6.90
CA GLY A 10 8.77 -0.92 -7.22
C GLY A 10 9.08 -1.92 -6.10
N LYS A 11 10.07 -2.76 -6.39
CA LYS A 11 10.50 -3.86 -5.51
C LYS A 11 11.16 -3.34 -4.22
N THR A 12 11.83 -2.20 -4.28
CA THR A 12 12.53 -1.62 -3.13
C THR A 12 11.52 -1.21 -2.06
N GLU A 13 10.50 -0.47 -2.45
CA GLU A 13 9.41 0.02 -1.61
C GLU A 13 8.60 -1.16 -1.07
N GLN A 14 8.33 -2.17 -1.91
CA GLN A 14 7.68 -3.41 -1.51
C GLN A 14 8.43 -4.10 -0.35
N ILE A 15 9.75 -4.27 -0.47
CA ILE A 15 10.58 -4.90 0.56
C ILE A 15 10.64 -4.03 1.81
N PHE A 16 10.79 -2.71 1.64
CA PHE A 16 10.85 -1.76 2.74
C PHE A 16 9.56 -1.78 3.58
N VAL A 17 8.40 -1.61 2.94
CA VAL A 17 7.09 -1.60 3.60
C VAL A 17 6.83 -2.92 4.32
N ALA A 18 7.12 -4.06 3.66
CA ALA A 18 6.92 -5.37 4.27
C ALA A 18 7.78 -5.59 5.53
N LYS A 19 9.02 -5.07 5.55
CA LYS A 19 9.88 -5.12 6.73
C LYS A 19 9.36 -4.18 7.82
N LEU A 20 9.09 -2.92 7.48
CA LEU A 20 8.61 -1.90 8.41
C LEU A 20 7.33 -2.34 9.13
N LEU A 21 6.35 -2.85 8.39
CA LEU A 21 5.08 -3.31 8.97
C LEU A 21 5.27 -4.46 9.96
N ARG A 22 6.18 -5.38 9.68
CA ARG A 22 6.48 -6.50 10.58
C ARG A 22 7.19 -6.05 11.85
N GLU A 23 8.06 -5.04 11.76
CA GLU A 23 8.71 -4.44 12.92
C GLU A 23 7.72 -3.67 13.80
N ILE A 24 6.80 -2.90 13.20
CA ILE A 24 5.81 -2.10 13.95
C ILE A 24 4.71 -2.97 14.58
N ALA A 25 4.11 -3.89 13.82
CA ALA A 25 2.95 -4.66 14.27
C ALA A 25 3.29 -5.73 15.31
N GLY A 26 4.57 -6.10 15.42
CA GLY A 26 4.99 -7.36 16.00
C GLY A 26 4.68 -8.54 15.05
N LYS A 27 5.62 -9.49 14.97
CA LYS A 27 5.68 -10.54 13.94
C LYS A 27 4.43 -11.43 13.78
N PHE A 28 3.58 -11.56 14.80
CA PHE A 28 2.48 -12.53 14.83
C PHE A 28 1.08 -11.93 14.66
N GLN A 29 0.93 -10.60 14.72
CA GLN A 29 -0.38 -9.94 14.63
C GLN A 29 -0.72 -9.48 13.21
N ILE A 30 0.19 -9.69 12.25
CA ILE A 30 0.08 -9.22 10.87
C ILE A 30 0.26 -10.37 9.88
N SER A 31 -0.61 -10.43 8.88
CA SER A 31 -0.46 -11.27 7.68
C SER A 31 -0.26 -10.39 6.46
N ILE A 32 0.80 -10.64 5.68
CA ILE A 32 1.13 -9.86 4.49
C ILE A 32 0.94 -10.74 3.24
N GLU A 33 0.14 -10.26 2.29
CA GLU A 33 0.09 -10.75 0.92
C GLU A 33 0.84 -9.77 0.01
N ILE A 34 1.73 -10.28 -0.82
CA ILE A 34 2.46 -9.51 -1.82
C ILE A 34 2.01 -9.95 -3.20
N LYS A 35 1.47 -9.01 -3.96
CA LYS A 35 1.19 -9.14 -5.39
C LYS A 35 2.09 -8.23 -6.19
N SER A 36 2.36 -8.61 -7.42
CA SER A 36 3.06 -7.77 -8.39
C SER A 36 2.40 -7.88 -9.74
N ARG A 37 2.25 -6.75 -10.41
CA ARG A 37 1.74 -6.68 -11.77
C ARG A 37 2.67 -7.41 -12.74
N GLN A 38 2.11 -8.30 -13.53
CA GLN A 38 2.75 -8.96 -14.68
C GLN A 38 1.95 -8.70 -15.96
N GLY A 39 2.49 -7.87 -16.84
CA GLY A 39 1.83 -7.53 -18.10
C GLY A 39 0.59 -6.67 -17.90
N ILE A 40 -0.36 -6.75 -18.84
CA ILE A 40 -1.49 -5.80 -18.92
C ILE A 40 -2.61 -6.16 -17.93
N ASN A 41 -2.86 -7.45 -17.64
CA ASN A 41 -4.04 -7.90 -16.87
C ASN A 41 -3.78 -9.07 -15.89
N PHE A 42 -2.53 -9.35 -15.52
CA PHE A 42 -2.25 -10.48 -14.63
C PHE A 42 -1.47 -10.04 -13.40
N ASP A 43 -1.94 -10.45 -12.23
CA ASP A 43 -1.23 -10.25 -10.98
C ASP A 43 -0.65 -11.56 -10.52
N LYS A 44 0.64 -11.53 -10.18
CA LYS A 44 1.31 -12.67 -9.58
C LYS A 44 1.35 -12.50 -8.07
N VAL A 45 0.79 -13.47 -7.34
CA VAL A 45 1.05 -13.60 -5.91
C VAL A 45 2.49 -14.07 -5.74
N ILE A 46 3.32 -13.23 -5.14
CA ILE A 46 4.73 -13.52 -4.87
C ILE A 46 4.86 -14.25 -3.53
N MET A 47 4.09 -13.81 -2.54
CA MET A 47 4.16 -14.28 -1.18
C MET A 47 2.81 -14.05 -0.52
N LYS A 48 2.40 -14.97 0.34
CA LYS A 48 1.21 -14.83 1.17
C LYS A 48 1.48 -15.49 2.50
N ASP A 49 1.50 -14.69 3.56
CA ASP A 49 1.58 -15.21 4.92
C ASP A 49 0.26 -15.91 5.28
N SER A 50 0.33 -16.93 6.13
CA SER A 50 -0.87 -17.57 6.66
C SER A 50 -1.66 -16.61 7.56
N VAL A 51 -2.98 -16.69 7.52
CA VAL A 51 -3.86 -15.99 8.47
C VAL A 51 -4.15 -16.93 9.64
N THR A 52 -3.92 -16.46 10.87
CA THR A 52 -4.13 -17.20 12.12
C THR A 52 -5.22 -16.52 12.96
N SER A 53 -5.65 -17.18 14.05
CA SER A 53 -6.56 -16.57 15.03
C SER A 53 -5.99 -15.34 15.74
N GLU A 54 -4.66 -15.18 15.76
CA GLU A 54 -3.96 -14.04 16.35
C GLU A 54 -3.80 -12.87 15.37
N THR A 55 -4.13 -13.09 14.09
CA THR A 55 -3.97 -12.07 13.04
C THR A 55 -4.99 -10.95 13.24
N LYS A 56 -4.50 -9.78 13.65
CA LYS A 56 -5.31 -8.56 13.81
C LYS A 56 -5.34 -7.73 12.54
N PHE A 57 -4.24 -7.73 11.79
CA PHE A 57 -4.04 -6.93 10.60
C PHE A 57 -3.75 -7.80 9.39
N TYR A 58 -4.39 -7.48 8.27
CA TYR A 58 -4.09 -8.07 6.98
C TYR A 58 -3.66 -6.96 6.02
N VAL A 59 -2.49 -7.12 5.41
CA VAL A 59 -1.95 -6.12 4.50
C VAL A 59 -1.69 -6.73 3.13
N LEU A 60 -2.31 -6.14 2.11
CA LEU A 60 -1.94 -6.38 0.71
C LEU A 60 -0.89 -5.34 0.32
N ILE A 61 0.27 -5.79 -0.16
CA ILE A 61 1.27 -4.96 -0.82
C ILE A 61 1.23 -5.29 -2.30
N TYR A 62 0.83 -4.32 -3.13
CA TYR A 62 0.72 -4.46 -4.57
C TYR A 62 1.84 -3.67 -5.25
N ASN A 63 2.76 -4.37 -5.92
CA ASN A 63 3.82 -3.76 -6.71
C ASN A 63 3.33 -3.47 -8.13
N SER A 64 3.13 -2.19 -8.41
CA SER A 64 2.65 -1.64 -9.70
C SER A 64 3.70 -1.64 -10.80
N CYS A 65 4.96 -1.93 -10.47
CA CYS A 65 6.11 -2.07 -11.37
C CYS A 65 6.52 -0.81 -12.16
N ARG A 66 5.77 0.30 -12.07
CA ARG A 66 6.07 1.61 -12.66
C ARG A 66 5.48 2.73 -11.78
N ASP A 67 6.13 3.88 -11.76
CA ASP A 67 5.76 5.02 -10.92
C ASP A 67 4.38 5.56 -11.29
N GLU A 68 4.16 5.65 -12.60
CA GLU A 68 2.95 6.20 -13.21
C GLU A 68 1.72 5.31 -13.06
N SER A 69 1.90 4.00 -12.80
CA SER A 69 0.79 3.05 -12.67
C SER A 69 0.22 2.94 -11.26
N VAL A 70 0.91 3.40 -10.21
CA VAL A 70 0.38 3.31 -8.82
C VAL A 70 -1.04 3.87 -8.72
N VAL A 71 -1.27 5.06 -9.26
CA VAL A 71 -2.58 5.73 -9.19
C VAL A 71 -3.63 5.02 -10.07
N SER A 72 -3.25 4.54 -11.26
CA SER A 72 -4.19 3.81 -12.12
C SER A 72 -4.62 2.50 -11.47
N ASP A 73 -3.68 1.79 -10.85
CA ASP A 73 -3.89 0.46 -10.28
C ASP A 73 -4.73 0.58 -9.02
N MET A 74 -4.46 1.59 -8.20
CA MET A 74 -5.34 1.93 -7.09
C MET A 74 -6.77 2.17 -7.57
N LYS A 75 -6.97 2.96 -8.63
CA LYS A 75 -8.32 3.25 -9.16
C LYS A 75 -9.02 1.99 -9.69
N GLU A 76 -8.27 1.15 -10.39
CA GLU A 76 -8.76 -0.13 -10.92
C GLU A 76 -9.23 -1.06 -9.80
N TRP A 77 -8.46 -1.17 -8.73
CA TRP A 77 -8.72 -2.10 -7.63
C TRP A 77 -9.58 -1.52 -6.50
N TYR A 78 -9.77 -0.19 -6.44
CA TYR A 78 -10.38 0.48 -5.29
C TYR A 78 -11.76 -0.08 -4.93
N HIS A 79 -12.61 -0.29 -5.93
CA HIS A 79 -13.97 -0.81 -5.72
C HIS A 79 -13.93 -2.22 -5.15
N CYS A 80 -13.20 -3.13 -5.81
CA CYS A 80 -13.05 -4.51 -5.37
C CYS A 80 -12.45 -4.60 -3.95
N LEU A 81 -11.44 -3.79 -3.64
CA LEU A 81 -10.85 -3.75 -2.30
C LEU A 81 -11.83 -3.22 -1.25
N THR A 82 -12.63 -2.21 -1.59
CA THR A 82 -13.66 -1.69 -0.68
C THR A 82 -14.73 -2.75 -0.39
N GLU A 83 -15.18 -3.47 -1.44
CA GLU A 83 -16.13 -4.58 -1.30
C GLU A 83 -15.56 -5.76 -0.50
N ASP A 84 -14.26 -6.05 -0.67
CA ASP A 84 -13.52 -7.06 0.12
C ASP A 84 -13.29 -6.64 1.58
N GLY A 85 -13.76 -5.46 1.98
CA GLY A 85 -13.70 -4.95 3.35
C GLY A 85 -12.33 -4.39 3.74
N TYR A 86 -11.55 -3.88 2.78
CA TYR A 86 -10.35 -3.11 3.10
C TYR A 86 -10.72 -1.78 3.73
N ASP A 87 -10.24 -1.54 4.94
CA ASP A 87 -10.49 -0.30 5.67
C ASP A 87 -9.85 0.90 4.95
N ARG A 88 -8.66 0.68 4.36
CA ARG A 88 -7.87 1.72 3.70
C ARG A 88 -7.08 1.19 2.50
N VAL A 89 -6.92 2.08 1.52
CA VAL A 89 -6.07 1.89 0.33
C VAL A 89 -5.13 3.09 0.25
N ILE A 90 -3.83 2.83 0.15
CA ILE A 90 -2.76 3.83 0.14
C ILE A 90 -1.84 3.57 -1.06
N GLY A 91 -1.36 4.64 -1.71
CA GLY A 91 -0.24 4.55 -2.64
C GLY A 91 1.03 5.09 -2.00
N LEU A 92 2.17 4.45 -2.28
CA LEU A 92 3.50 4.93 -1.93
C LEU A 92 4.30 5.05 -3.24
N ARG A 93 4.66 6.29 -3.58
CA ARG A 93 5.33 6.64 -4.83
C ARG A 93 6.41 7.66 -4.56
N ASP A 94 7.50 7.60 -5.32
CA ASP A 94 8.52 8.63 -5.25
C ASP A 94 8.01 9.97 -5.79
N VAL A 95 8.44 11.04 -5.13
CA VAL A 95 8.15 12.42 -5.53
C VAL A 95 9.24 12.93 -6.48
N TYR A 96 10.39 12.28 -6.55
CA TYR A 96 11.50 12.69 -7.43
C TYR A 96 11.23 12.25 -8.89
N PRO A 97 11.59 13.04 -9.93
CA PRO A 97 12.25 14.35 -9.92
C PRO A 97 11.25 15.52 -9.91
N ILE A 98 10.01 15.32 -9.45
CA ILE A 98 8.97 16.34 -9.50
C ILE A 98 9.36 17.48 -8.56
N SER A 99 9.45 18.70 -9.11
CA SER A 99 9.81 19.86 -8.32
C SER A 99 8.74 20.11 -7.25
N ILE A 100 9.15 20.58 -6.07
CA ILE A 100 8.23 20.93 -4.97
C ILE A 100 7.17 21.96 -5.42
N ALA A 101 7.47 22.78 -6.44
CA ALA A 101 6.53 23.73 -7.03
C ALA A 101 5.36 23.05 -7.79
N ASP A 102 5.57 21.83 -8.28
CA ASP A 102 4.55 21.02 -8.97
C ASP A 102 3.79 20.07 -8.04
N LYS A 103 4.03 20.12 -6.72
CA LYS A 103 3.34 19.30 -5.71
C LYS A 103 1.81 19.41 -5.81
N SER A 104 1.28 20.59 -6.15
CA SER A 104 -0.15 20.82 -6.36
C SER A 104 -0.75 20.09 -7.58
N LYS A 105 0.06 19.66 -8.55
CA LYS A 105 -0.37 18.79 -9.66
C LYS A 105 -0.49 17.33 -9.22
N LEU A 106 0.40 16.88 -8.33
CA LEU A 106 0.32 15.55 -7.71
C LEU A 106 -0.95 15.43 -6.87
N GLU A 107 -1.20 16.38 -5.97
CA GLU A 107 -2.37 16.38 -5.09
C GLU A 107 -3.70 16.32 -5.87
N ARG A 108 -3.78 16.99 -7.04
CA ARG A 108 -4.97 16.97 -7.90
C ARG A 108 -5.26 15.61 -8.53
N GLY A 109 -4.25 14.83 -8.89
CA GLY A 109 -4.42 13.46 -9.40
C GLY A 109 -4.80 12.44 -8.30
N LEU A 110 -4.56 12.81 -7.04
CA LEU A 110 -4.67 11.98 -5.84
C LEU A 110 -5.98 12.15 -5.06
N ASN A 111 -6.80 13.16 -5.36
CA ASN A 111 -8.10 13.41 -4.70
C ASN A 111 -9.17 12.31 -4.88
N LEU A 112 -8.82 11.16 -5.47
CA LEU A 112 -9.70 9.99 -5.63
C LEU A 112 -9.38 8.85 -4.65
N ALA A 113 -8.21 8.84 -4.02
CA ALA A 113 -7.85 7.84 -3.02
C ALA A 113 -6.81 8.45 -2.07
N ASN A 114 -7.16 8.52 -0.78
CA ASN A 114 -6.33 9.00 0.33
C ASN A 114 -4.84 9.17 -0.02
N SER A 115 -4.44 10.44 -0.23
CA SER A 115 -3.10 11.00 -0.39
C SER A 115 -1.92 10.01 -0.32
N VAL A 116 -1.11 9.95 -1.39
CA VAL A 116 0.22 9.34 -1.38
C VAL A 116 1.12 10.12 -0.42
N PRO A 117 1.50 9.55 0.73
CA PRO A 117 2.29 10.26 1.74
C PRO A 117 3.79 10.19 1.44
N SER A 118 4.54 11.18 1.90
CA SER A 118 5.99 11.02 2.05
C SER A 118 6.32 9.88 3.01
N LEU A 119 7.54 9.34 2.97
CA LEU A 119 7.93 8.23 3.84
C LEU A 119 7.72 8.52 5.35
N GLY A 120 7.98 9.75 5.78
CA GLY A 120 7.75 10.18 7.16
C GLY A 120 6.26 10.23 7.54
N GLU A 121 5.43 10.75 6.64
CA GLU A 121 3.97 10.76 6.82
C GLU A 121 3.39 9.34 6.78
N PHE A 122 3.96 8.46 5.94
CA PHE A 122 3.58 7.05 5.84
C PHE A 122 3.79 6.34 7.18
N VAL A 123 4.95 6.50 7.81
CA VAL A 123 5.24 5.88 9.12
C VAL A 123 4.22 6.33 10.17
N GLY A 124 3.97 7.64 10.28
CA GLY A 124 2.98 8.17 11.23
C GLY A 124 1.54 7.73 10.92
N TYR A 125 1.22 7.50 9.64
CA TYR A 125 -0.08 6.99 9.22
C TYR A 125 -0.27 5.53 9.62
N ILE A 126 0.73 4.68 9.37
CA ILE A 126 0.73 3.28 9.76
C ILE A 126 0.58 3.18 11.28
N ASP A 127 1.34 3.96 12.04
CA ASP A 127 1.27 3.93 13.51
C ASP A 127 -0.16 4.24 14.02
N LYS A 128 -0.81 5.29 13.50
CA LYS A 128 -2.21 5.59 13.81
C LYS A 128 -3.18 4.49 13.39
N PHE A 129 -2.98 3.88 12.22
CA PHE A 129 -3.83 2.79 11.73
C PHE A 129 -3.75 1.57 12.65
N MET A 130 -2.54 1.25 13.13
CA MET A 130 -2.29 0.12 14.02
C MET A 130 -2.76 0.39 15.45
N ILE A 131 -2.51 1.58 16.01
CA ILE A 131 -2.86 1.95 17.40
C ILE A 131 -4.36 2.19 17.62
N SER A 132 -5.10 2.63 16.59
CA SER A 132 -6.55 2.87 16.68
C SER A 132 -7.41 1.59 16.74
N SER A 133 -6.90 0.52 17.36
CA SER A 133 -7.48 -0.82 17.36
C SER A 133 -7.64 -1.36 18.77
#